data_AF-A0A7U9R7M4-F1
#
_entry.id   AF-A0A7U9R7M4-F1
#
_cell.length_a   1.000
_cell.length_b   1.000
_cell.length_c   1.000
_cell.angle_alpha   90.00
_cell.angle_beta   90.00
_cell.angle_gamma   90.00
#
_symmetry.space_group_name_H-M   'P 1'
#
loop_
_entity.id
_entity.type
_entity.pdbx_description
1 polymer ?
#
loop_
_entity_poly.entity_id
_entity_poly.type
_entity_poly.pdbx_seq_one_letter_code
_entity_poly.pdbx_strand_id
1 'polypeptide(L)'
;MYALSEDGHIYVWGSIEWHQIRIETEGEEEYFEDPIQLFNISNIIDMDVSFDADSGKAKGFCIDENGNFYEWGLYLYFDENEDYYLGFPQSKIDLVQGVATLAAGTGNYNYFIREDGSVFSIMETSIWEKSNVLDFIFPRLPVDENMRDVEKDPLKLEDFAYVDLREGTKYGVTILYNLGKDTGVERIESDPYTMFLYREDGTLWYWDSGAVQYHDDKNAMSNPEIYGEDYQGGFVEVDMKRILGIDNQDVHIPRIKDMCVGSNNVLFLTNDGQVFVSEYVTSESKDVEYYVLGNTNPNRSKTKRIENLQIKTIDFYKLDWENIASINTNGEYCFSAVDEKGDYFSLDMDPEKDNKDFYGIWHIDKVALCSEQYTGSIEDGDFEENLFDPADFIGMEIEYRKDYFRLGDKTYTNPEYILTNVEVKDVNEGGKFRNPNLYEFFLNEKIEIAGAEKGNYLSETLLTQVEVKFDDEIHYGDYNFIPVGTQIYVLNENAILIGIWGKILFAYRIK
;
A
#
# COMPACT_ATOMS: atom_id res chain seq x y z
N MET A 1 4.85 -5.20 -15.62
CA MET A 1 3.74 -6.10 -16.03
C MET A 1 4.31 -7.40 -16.55
N TYR A 2 3.67 -8.53 -16.28
CA TYR A 2 4.12 -9.87 -16.71
C TYR A 2 3.03 -10.55 -17.55
N ALA A 3 3.44 -11.42 -18.48
CA ALA A 3 2.54 -12.30 -19.22
C ALA A 3 3.16 -13.66 -19.51
N LEU A 4 2.33 -14.69 -19.53
CA LEU A 4 2.66 -16.02 -20.03
C LEU A 4 2.00 -16.22 -21.40
N SER A 5 2.79 -16.55 -22.42
CA SER A 5 2.26 -16.86 -23.75
C SER A 5 1.76 -18.31 -23.84
N GLU A 6 0.88 -18.59 -24.80
CA GLU A 6 0.36 -19.95 -25.06
C GLU A 6 1.46 -20.97 -25.41
N ASP A 7 2.58 -20.50 -25.95
CA ASP A 7 3.75 -21.32 -26.26
C ASP A 7 4.78 -21.37 -25.12
N GLY A 8 4.38 -20.98 -23.90
CA GLY A 8 5.11 -21.23 -22.67
C GLY A 8 6.28 -20.31 -22.38
N HIS A 9 6.33 -19.12 -22.99
CA HIS A 9 7.33 -18.10 -22.72
C HIS A 9 6.81 -17.03 -21.78
N ILE A 10 7.69 -16.50 -20.92
CA ILE A 10 7.38 -15.41 -20.01
C ILE A 10 7.82 -14.10 -20.66
N TYR A 11 6.99 -13.07 -20.59
CA TYR A 11 7.28 -11.72 -21.06
C TYR A 11 7.09 -10.70 -19.94
N VAL A 12 7.87 -9.63 -19.98
CA VAL A 12 7.72 -8.45 -19.12
C VAL A 12 7.77 -7.16 -19.94
N TRP A 13 7.11 -6.11 -19.45
CA TRP A 13 7.26 -4.74 -19.92
C TRP A 13 6.86 -3.75 -18.82
N GLY A 14 7.14 -2.47 -19.04
CA GLY A 14 6.95 -1.37 -18.09
C GLY A 14 8.22 -1.06 -17.30
N SER A 15 8.04 -0.41 -16.15
CA SER A 15 9.15 0.00 -15.27
C SER A 15 9.84 -1.22 -14.66
N ILE A 16 11.18 -1.17 -14.67
CA ILE A 16 12.08 -2.03 -13.91
C ILE A 16 13.02 -1.22 -13.00
N GLU A 17 12.62 0.02 -12.65
CA GLU A 17 13.40 0.98 -11.83
C GLU A 17 13.87 0.42 -10.49
N TRP A 18 13.19 -0.62 -9.98
CA TRP A 18 13.53 -1.26 -8.72
C TRP A 18 14.29 -2.57 -8.89
N HIS A 19 14.83 -2.81 -10.08
CA HIS A 19 15.55 -4.02 -10.47
C HIS A 19 14.73 -5.29 -10.19
N GLN A 20 13.41 -5.21 -10.38
CA GLN A 20 12.48 -6.32 -10.20
C GLN A 20 12.89 -7.55 -11.02
N ILE A 21 13.60 -7.33 -12.13
CA ILE A 21 14.29 -8.34 -12.93
C ILE A 21 15.65 -7.78 -13.32
N ARG A 22 16.67 -8.66 -13.31
CA ARG A 22 17.98 -8.32 -13.87
C ARG A 22 18.07 -8.79 -15.31
N ILE A 23 18.13 -7.83 -16.24
CA ILE A 23 18.35 -8.10 -17.66
C ILE A 23 19.81 -7.77 -17.96
N GLU A 24 20.52 -8.69 -18.61
CA GLU A 24 21.90 -8.48 -19.07
C GLU A 24 21.93 -7.58 -20.33
N THR A 25 21.40 -6.36 -20.25
CA THR A 25 21.52 -5.35 -21.31
C THR A 25 22.65 -4.37 -21.02
N GLU A 26 23.40 -3.98 -22.05
CA GLU A 26 24.38 -2.89 -21.95
C GLU A 26 23.65 -1.55 -21.80
N GLY A 27 23.38 -1.14 -20.57
CA GLY A 27 22.68 0.10 -20.23
C GLY A 27 21.58 -0.16 -19.20
N GLU A 28 21.47 0.74 -18.22
CA GLU A 28 20.40 0.77 -17.22
C GLU A 28 19.12 1.29 -17.88
N GLU A 29 18.51 0.50 -18.79
CA GLU A 29 17.16 0.79 -19.26
C GLU A 29 16.18 0.47 -18.12
N GLU A 30 15.61 1.52 -17.51
CA GLU A 30 14.69 1.42 -16.38
C GLU A 30 13.23 1.19 -16.80
N TYR A 31 12.94 1.17 -18.11
CA TYR A 31 11.59 1.03 -18.64
C TYR A 31 11.59 0.39 -20.03
N PHE A 32 10.72 -0.60 -20.23
CA PHE A 32 10.48 -1.22 -21.54
C PHE A 32 9.08 -0.91 -22.04
N GLU A 33 8.95 -0.22 -23.17
CA GLU A 33 7.66 0.00 -23.83
C GLU A 33 7.10 -1.29 -24.43
N ASP A 34 7.96 -2.10 -25.05
CA ASP A 34 7.60 -3.35 -25.71
C ASP A 34 7.85 -4.57 -24.81
N PRO A 35 7.03 -5.63 -24.91
CA PRO A 35 7.28 -6.89 -24.23
C PRO A 35 8.64 -7.50 -24.61
N ILE A 36 9.45 -7.75 -23.59
CA ILE A 36 10.70 -8.49 -23.70
C ILE A 36 10.52 -9.88 -23.11
N GLN A 37 11.09 -10.89 -23.77
CA GLN A 37 11.04 -12.25 -23.28
C GLN A 37 11.98 -12.38 -22.07
N LEU A 38 11.44 -12.88 -20.96
CA LEU A 38 12.20 -13.26 -19.77
C LEU A 38 12.58 -14.72 -19.82
N PHE A 39 13.83 -14.98 -19.46
CA PHE A 39 14.42 -16.31 -19.40
C PHE A 39 14.40 -17.03 -20.76
N ASN A 40 15.37 -17.90 -21.00
CA ASN A 40 15.44 -18.68 -22.24
C ASN A 40 14.70 -20.02 -22.09
N ILE A 41 13.42 -19.96 -21.74
CA ILE A 41 12.54 -21.13 -21.54
C ILE A 41 11.21 -20.95 -22.26
N SER A 42 10.54 -22.08 -22.56
CA SER A 42 9.38 -22.12 -23.48
C SER A 42 8.35 -23.18 -23.12
N ASN A 43 8.40 -23.74 -21.93
CA ASN A 43 7.59 -24.88 -21.51
C ASN A 43 6.81 -24.61 -20.22
N ILE A 44 6.65 -23.33 -19.85
CA ILE A 44 5.86 -22.92 -18.69
C ILE A 44 4.37 -23.09 -19.01
N ILE A 45 3.65 -23.69 -18.08
CA ILE A 45 2.20 -23.92 -18.20
C ILE A 45 1.38 -23.04 -17.26
N ASP A 46 2.00 -22.53 -16.20
CA ASP A 46 1.37 -21.65 -15.24
C ASP A 46 2.40 -20.72 -14.60
N MET A 47 1.98 -19.51 -14.26
CA MET A 47 2.81 -18.50 -13.65
C MET A 47 1.96 -17.57 -12.81
N ASP A 48 2.48 -17.18 -11.66
CA ASP A 48 1.92 -16.09 -10.89
C ASP A 48 3.03 -15.18 -10.37
N VAL A 49 2.73 -13.88 -10.32
CA VAL A 49 3.72 -12.84 -10.01
C VAL A 49 3.09 -11.80 -9.12
N SER A 50 3.85 -11.41 -8.12
CA SER A 50 3.47 -10.39 -7.17
C SER A 50 4.52 -9.31 -7.05
N PHE A 51 4.07 -8.12 -6.67
CA PHE A 51 4.91 -7.00 -6.29
C PHE A 51 4.80 -6.77 -4.78
N ASP A 52 5.94 -6.53 -4.15
CA ASP A 52 6.00 -6.04 -2.78
C ASP A 52 6.54 -4.60 -2.80
N ALA A 53 5.66 -3.66 -2.47
CA ALA A 53 5.97 -2.23 -2.47
C ALA A 53 7.03 -1.87 -1.41
N ASP A 54 7.04 -2.56 -0.27
CA ASP A 54 7.95 -2.24 0.83
C ASP A 54 9.40 -2.61 0.50
N SER A 55 9.60 -3.74 -0.19
CA SER A 55 10.91 -4.15 -0.67
C SER A 55 11.25 -3.60 -2.07
N GLY A 56 10.26 -3.07 -2.80
CA GLY A 56 10.38 -2.66 -4.20
C GLY A 56 10.61 -3.83 -5.15
N LYS A 57 10.33 -5.07 -4.74
CA LYS A 57 10.69 -6.27 -5.49
C LYS A 57 9.48 -6.96 -6.08
N ALA A 58 9.64 -7.43 -7.32
CA ALA A 58 8.75 -8.44 -7.84
C ALA A 58 9.27 -9.83 -7.46
N LYS A 59 8.34 -10.70 -7.10
CA LYS A 59 8.57 -12.12 -6.86
C LYS A 59 7.64 -12.90 -7.78
N GLY A 60 8.15 -13.95 -8.40
CA GLY A 60 7.33 -14.75 -9.27
C GLY A 60 7.61 -16.23 -9.14
N PHE A 61 6.59 -17.00 -9.47
CA PHE A 61 6.59 -18.45 -9.40
C PHE A 61 6.04 -18.99 -10.70
N CYS A 62 6.59 -20.10 -11.18
CA CYS A 62 6.04 -20.78 -12.34
C CYS A 62 6.26 -22.29 -12.29
N ILE A 63 5.46 -22.99 -13.09
CA ILE A 63 5.53 -24.45 -13.24
C ILE A 63 5.65 -24.80 -14.72
N ASP A 64 6.51 -25.75 -15.02
CA ASP A 64 6.66 -26.26 -16.38
C ASP A 64 5.78 -27.50 -16.68
N GLU A 65 5.75 -27.91 -17.95
CA GLU A 65 5.01 -29.09 -18.41
C GLU A 65 5.39 -30.42 -17.72
N ASN A 66 6.54 -30.48 -17.03
CA ASN A 66 7.01 -31.64 -16.29
C ASN A 66 6.67 -31.55 -14.79
N GLY A 67 6.03 -30.46 -14.35
CA GLY A 67 5.73 -30.20 -12.95
C GLY A 67 6.92 -29.68 -12.15
N ASN A 68 7.97 -29.17 -12.81
CA ASN A 68 9.07 -28.52 -12.13
C ASN A 68 8.63 -27.13 -11.65
N PHE A 69 8.89 -26.84 -10.38
CA PHE A 69 8.61 -25.55 -9.75
C PHE A 69 9.83 -24.65 -9.84
N TYR A 70 9.60 -23.38 -10.17
CA TYR A 70 10.61 -22.34 -10.21
C TYR A 70 10.14 -21.10 -9.48
N GLU A 71 11.10 -20.36 -8.93
CA GLU A 71 10.90 -19.03 -8.38
C GLU A 71 11.96 -18.06 -8.91
N TRP A 72 11.66 -16.77 -8.80
CA TRP A 72 12.64 -15.69 -8.83
C TRP A 72 12.16 -14.56 -7.91
N GLY A 73 13.12 -13.79 -7.38
CA GLY A 73 12.90 -12.58 -6.60
C GLY A 73 13.04 -12.77 -5.09
N LEU A 74 12.98 -14.01 -4.57
CA LEU A 74 13.15 -14.30 -3.14
C LEU A 74 14.61 -14.38 -2.72
N TYR A 75 14.92 -14.07 -1.45
CA TYR A 75 16.28 -14.11 -0.91
C TYR A 75 16.72 -15.54 -0.52
N LEU A 76 16.91 -16.43 -1.49
CA LEU A 76 17.18 -17.84 -1.24
C LEU A 76 18.67 -18.21 -1.26
N TYR A 77 19.45 -17.64 -2.17
CA TYR A 77 20.78 -18.16 -2.51
C TYR A 77 21.92 -17.42 -1.83
N PHE A 78 23.06 -18.08 -1.58
CA PHE A 78 24.24 -17.42 -0.99
C PHE A 78 24.71 -16.22 -1.84
N ASP A 79 24.74 -16.40 -3.17
CA ASP A 79 24.95 -15.34 -4.14
C ASP A 79 23.61 -14.69 -4.48
N GLU A 80 23.40 -13.45 -4.03
CA GLU A 80 22.15 -12.69 -4.25
C GLU A 80 21.87 -12.43 -5.73
N ASN A 81 22.85 -12.60 -6.61
CA ASN A 81 22.60 -12.52 -8.05
C ASN A 81 21.78 -13.71 -8.55
N GLU A 82 21.83 -14.85 -7.87
CA GLU A 82 21.07 -16.05 -8.24
C GLU A 82 19.57 -15.88 -7.93
N ASP A 83 19.21 -15.02 -6.97
CA ASP A 83 17.82 -14.70 -6.62
C ASP A 83 17.05 -14.05 -7.80
N TYR A 84 17.74 -13.50 -8.81
CA TYR A 84 17.09 -12.91 -10.00
C TYR A 84 16.94 -13.89 -11.16
N TYR A 85 17.52 -15.09 -11.06
CA TYR A 85 17.42 -16.10 -12.09
C TYR A 85 16.37 -17.14 -11.71
N LEU A 86 15.74 -17.68 -12.75
CA LEU A 86 14.72 -18.69 -12.59
C LEU A 86 15.34 -19.98 -12.00
N GLY A 87 14.88 -20.38 -10.81
CA GLY A 87 15.41 -21.56 -10.14
C GLY A 87 14.68 -21.91 -8.84
N PHE A 88 15.13 -22.98 -8.19
CA PHE A 88 14.83 -23.25 -6.78
C PHE A 88 16.02 -24.00 -6.16
N PRO A 89 16.34 -23.83 -4.85
CA PRO A 89 17.47 -24.51 -4.24
C PRO A 89 17.41 -26.03 -4.42
N GLN A 90 18.38 -26.59 -5.16
CA GLN A 90 18.37 -28.01 -5.57
C GLN A 90 18.32 -28.98 -4.38
N SER A 91 18.88 -28.59 -3.24
CA SER A 91 18.86 -29.38 -2.00
C SER A 91 17.49 -29.45 -1.33
N LYS A 92 16.53 -28.62 -1.77
CA LYS A 92 15.19 -28.44 -1.19
C LYS A 92 14.06 -28.67 -2.21
N ILE A 93 14.39 -29.07 -3.45
CA ILE A 93 13.42 -29.22 -4.54
C ILE A 93 12.28 -30.20 -4.22
N ASP A 94 12.53 -31.22 -3.40
CA ASP A 94 11.52 -32.19 -2.99
C ASP A 94 10.39 -31.56 -2.15
N LEU A 95 10.61 -30.37 -1.57
CA LEU A 95 9.61 -29.65 -0.80
C LEU A 95 8.52 -29.00 -1.67
N VAL A 96 8.80 -28.77 -2.95
CA VAL A 96 7.91 -28.02 -3.88
C VAL A 96 7.38 -28.89 -5.02
N GLN A 97 7.50 -30.22 -4.90
CA GLN A 97 6.96 -31.14 -5.90
C GLN A 97 5.44 -31.20 -5.86
N GLY A 98 4.84 -31.40 -7.04
CA GLY A 98 3.41 -31.65 -7.21
C GLY A 98 2.52 -30.44 -6.95
N VAL A 99 3.06 -29.22 -7.06
CA VAL A 99 2.25 -27.99 -7.03
C VAL A 99 1.34 -27.98 -8.27
N ALA A 100 0.07 -27.66 -8.05
CA ALA A 100 -0.97 -27.57 -9.07
C ALA A 100 -1.58 -26.17 -9.17
N THR A 101 -1.42 -25.34 -8.13
CA THR A 101 -1.92 -23.97 -8.11
C THR A 101 -0.91 -23.06 -7.44
N LEU A 102 -0.64 -21.93 -8.09
CA LEU A 102 0.21 -20.84 -7.62
C LEU A 102 -0.69 -19.71 -7.10
N ALA A 103 -0.29 -19.09 -6.00
CA ALA A 103 -0.88 -17.87 -5.47
C ALA A 103 0.24 -16.99 -4.89
N ALA A 104 0.73 -16.07 -5.70
CA ALA A 104 1.74 -15.08 -5.35
C ALA A 104 1.06 -13.92 -4.61
N GLY A 105 1.03 -13.98 -3.29
CA GLY A 105 0.43 -12.91 -2.49
C GLY A 105 1.27 -11.63 -2.50
N THR A 106 0.63 -10.48 -2.30
CA THR A 106 1.33 -9.19 -2.14
C THR A 106 2.03 -9.15 -0.78
N GLY A 107 3.28 -8.71 -0.73
CA GLY A 107 4.08 -8.73 0.50
C GLY A 107 4.66 -10.10 0.87
N ASN A 108 4.46 -10.52 2.12
CA ASN A 108 5.28 -11.54 2.78
C ASN A 108 4.82 -13.00 2.57
N TYR A 109 3.63 -13.24 2.04
CA TYR A 109 3.04 -14.59 2.01
C TYR A 109 2.73 -15.03 0.57
N ASN A 110 3.16 -16.24 0.24
CA ASN A 110 2.86 -16.89 -1.04
C ASN A 110 2.35 -18.29 -0.77
N TYR A 111 1.28 -18.72 -1.42
CA TYR A 111 0.63 -19.99 -1.12
C TYR A 111 0.58 -20.90 -2.34
N PHE A 112 0.67 -22.20 -2.08
CA PHE A 112 0.77 -23.21 -3.13
C PHE A 112 -0.08 -24.42 -2.74
N ILE A 113 -0.93 -24.86 -3.66
CA ILE A 113 -1.78 -26.04 -3.49
C ILE A 113 -1.16 -27.17 -4.31
N ARG A 114 -0.91 -28.31 -3.68
CA ARG A 114 -0.45 -29.52 -4.36
C ARG A 114 -1.62 -30.32 -4.93
N GLU A 115 -1.36 -31.14 -5.94
CA GLU A 115 -2.34 -32.06 -6.55
C GLU A 115 -3.05 -32.96 -5.54
N ASP A 116 -2.38 -33.27 -4.43
CA ASP A 116 -2.94 -34.12 -3.38
C ASP A 116 -3.82 -33.36 -2.38
N GLY A 117 -3.95 -32.04 -2.50
CA GLY A 117 -4.69 -31.14 -1.59
C GLY A 117 -3.90 -30.69 -0.37
N SER A 118 -2.60 -30.97 -0.29
CA SER A 118 -1.73 -30.34 0.71
C SER A 118 -1.39 -28.91 0.31
N VAL A 119 -1.30 -28.03 1.30
CA VAL A 119 -1.01 -26.61 1.09
C VAL A 119 0.24 -26.24 1.87
N PHE A 120 1.12 -25.47 1.24
CA PHE A 120 2.24 -24.84 1.90
C PHE A 120 2.33 -23.37 1.50
N SER A 121 3.08 -22.62 2.29
CA SER A 121 3.41 -21.24 2.01
C SER A 121 4.91 -21.05 2.00
N ILE A 122 5.39 -20.23 1.07
CA ILE A 122 6.72 -19.63 1.15
C ILE A 122 6.51 -18.22 1.68
N MET A 123 7.02 -17.98 2.89
CA MET A 123 6.92 -16.68 3.56
C MET A 123 8.29 -16.03 3.59
N GLU A 124 8.33 -14.74 3.32
CA GLU A 124 9.52 -13.92 3.42
C GLU A 124 9.26 -12.76 4.37
N THR A 125 10.29 -12.32 5.08
CA THR A 125 10.25 -11.05 5.81
C THR A 125 11.62 -10.41 5.75
N SER A 126 11.64 -9.13 5.43
CA SER A 126 12.86 -8.32 5.43
C SER A 126 13.11 -7.70 6.80
N ILE A 127 14.32 -7.90 7.34
CA ILE A 127 14.75 -7.27 8.60
C ILE A 127 15.34 -5.85 8.33
N TRP A 128 15.03 -5.25 7.17
CA TRP A 128 15.55 -3.94 6.73
C TRP A 128 15.00 -2.77 7.55
N GLU A 129 13.84 -2.93 8.18
CA GLU A 129 13.16 -1.86 8.87
C GLU A 129 13.55 -1.73 10.34
N LYS A 130 13.14 -0.62 10.98
CA LYS A 130 13.38 -0.30 12.40
C LYS A 130 12.77 -1.31 13.39
N SER A 131 12.25 -2.44 12.92
CA SER A 131 11.61 -3.50 13.67
C SER A 131 12.31 -4.84 13.43
N ASN A 132 12.57 -5.59 14.50
CA ASN A 132 13.09 -6.96 14.43
C ASN A 132 11.96 -8.01 14.46
N VAL A 133 10.71 -7.59 14.27
CA VAL A 133 9.55 -8.49 14.29
C VAL A 133 9.54 -9.35 13.05
N LEU A 134 9.40 -10.65 13.24
CA LEU A 134 9.04 -11.57 12.18
C LEU A 134 7.50 -11.61 12.08
N ASP A 135 6.95 -10.97 11.06
CA ASP A 135 5.52 -10.82 10.79
C ASP A 135 4.93 -12.01 10.03
N PHE A 136 5.39 -13.23 10.34
CA PHE A 136 4.80 -14.44 9.77
C PHE A 136 3.40 -14.73 10.33
N ILE A 137 2.57 -15.43 9.54
CA ILE A 137 1.30 -16.00 9.99
C ILE A 137 1.31 -17.52 9.81
N PHE A 138 0.66 -18.25 10.71
CA PHE A 138 0.69 -19.73 10.69
C PHE A 138 -0.71 -20.35 10.63
N PRO A 139 -1.46 -20.15 9.53
CA PRO A 139 -2.75 -20.80 9.30
C PRO A 139 -2.63 -22.32 9.25
N ARG A 140 -3.63 -23.05 9.75
CA ARG A 140 -3.60 -24.52 9.84
C ARG A 140 -4.79 -25.16 9.13
N LEU A 141 -4.53 -26.17 8.32
CA LEU A 141 -5.56 -26.93 7.63
C LEU A 141 -5.79 -28.32 8.25
N PRO A 142 -7.02 -28.85 8.18
CA PRO A 142 -8.22 -28.27 7.56
C PRO A 142 -8.81 -27.11 8.36
N VAL A 143 -9.62 -26.26 7.70
CA VAL A 143 -10.31 -25.15 8.36
C VAL A 143 -11.18 -25.68 9.50
N ASP A 144 -11.02 -25.12 10.70
CA ASP A 144 -11.85 -25.41 11.88
C ASP A 144 -12.21 -24.08 12.57
N GLU A 145 -13.52 -23.81 12.63
CA GLU A 145 -14.12 -22.62 13.25
C GLU A 145 -13.75 -22.44 14.73
N ASN A 146 -13.30 -23.52 15.40
CA ASN A 146 -12.88 -23.50 16.80
C ASN A 146 -11.37 -23.26 16.98
N MET A 147 -10.63 -22.94 15.91
CA MET A 147 -9.17 -22.71 16.01
C MET A 147 -8.82 -21.46 16.81
N ARG A 148 -9.68 -20.43 16.78
CA ARG A 148 -9.45 -19.20 17.55
C ARG A 148 -9.86 -19.40 19.01
N ASP A 149 -8.91 -19.82 19.82
CA ASP A 149 -9.09 -19.93 21.27
C ASP A 149 -8.37 -18.77 21.96
N VAL A 150 -9.10 -17.67 22.19
CA VAL A 150 -8.58 -16.47 22.87
C VAL A 150 -8.17 -16.72 24.33
N GLU A 151 -8.44 -17.91 24.88
CA GLU A 151 -7.99 -18.32 26.21
C GLU A 151 -6.69 -19.16 26.17
N LYS A 152 -6.15 -19.49 24.99
CA LYS A 152 -4.86 -20.20 24.88
C LYS A 152 -3.67 -19.28 25.17
N ASP A 153 -2.58 -19.88 25.65
CA ASP A 153 -1.29 -19.22 25.83
C ASP A 153 -0.72 -18.75 24.48
N PRO A 154 -0.09 -17.56 24.41
CA PRO A 154 0.56 -17.04 23.21
C PRO A 154 1.48 -18.07 22.53
N LEU A 155 1.49 -18.08 21.19
CA LEU A 155 2.28 -19.04 20.41
C LEU A 155 3.56 -18.39 19.91
N LYS A 156 4.68 -19.10 20.02
CA LYS A 156 6.00 -18.67 19.57
C LYS A 156 6.38 -19.34 18.27
N LEU A 157 7.37 -18.77 17.59
CA LEU A 157 7.92 -19.34 16.35
C LEU A 157 8.40 -20.80 16.52
N GLU A 158 8.91 -21.17 17.70
CA GLU A 158 9.36 -22.52 18.02
C GLU A 158 8.22 -23.56 18.10
N ASP A 159 6.96 -23.12 18.18
CA ASP A 159 5.78 -23.98 18.20
C ASP A 159 5.35 -24.44 16.80
N PHE A 160 6.01 -23.95 15.74
CA PHE A 160 5.68 -24.25 14.35
C PHE A 160 6.84 -24.96 13.65
N ALA A 161 6.51 -26.00 12.89
CA ALA A 161 7.46 -26.70 12.04
C ALA A 161 7.54 -25.99 10.68
N TYR A 162 8.70 -25.40 10.38
CA TYR A 162 9.02 -24.79 9.09
C TYR A 162 10.42 -25.19 8.63
N VAL A 163 10.71 -24.96 7.36
CA VAL A 163 12.04 -25.15 6.77
C VAL A 163 12.60 -23.79 6.39
N ASP A 164 13.79 -23.45 6.88
CA ASP A 164 14.53 -22.28 6.40
C ASP A 164 14.99 -22.53 4.96
N LEU A 165 14.50 -21.73 4.01
CA LEU A 165 14.82 -21.89 2.59
C LEU A 165 16.13 -21.21 2.20
N ARG A 166 16.68 -20.35 3.05
CA ARG A 166 17.90 -19.60 2.74
C ARG A 166 19.14 -20.48 2.70
N GLU A 167 20.11 -20.04 1.91
CA GLU A 167 21.48 -20.51 1.91
C GLU A 167 22.39 -19.46 2.57
N GLY A 168 22.95 -19.82 3.72
CA GLY A 168 23.80 -18.93 4.50
C GLY A 168 23.01 -17.93 5.35
N THR A 169 23.71 -16.90 5.85
CA THR A 169 23.11 -15.85 6.67
C THR A 169 22.76 -14.66 5.78
N LYS A 170 21.49 -14.29 5.75
CA LYS A 170 20.93 -13.19 4.97
C LYS A 170 20.25 -12.14 5.85
N TYR A 171 20.01 -10.98 5.28
CA TYR A 171 19.32 -9.86 5.93
C TYR A 171 17.80 -10.04 6.03
N GLY A 172 17.21 -10.97 5.28
CA GLY A 172 15.80 -11.39 5.41
C GLY A 172 15.69 -12.84 5.88
N VAL A 173 14.49 -13.27 6.27
CA VAL A 173 14.16 -14.66 6.60
C VAL A 173 13.14 -15.18 5.59
N THR A 174 13.47 -16.28 4.91
CA THR A 174 12.56 -16.93 3.96
C THR A 174 12.35 -18.37 4.38
N ILE A 175 11.09 -18.73 4.68
CA ILE A 175 10.71 -20.04 5.21
C ILE A 175 9.68 -20.72 4.31
N LEU A 176 9.68 -22.05 4.36
CA LEU A 176 8.57 -22.88 3.88
C LEU A 176 7.81 -23.43 5.07
N TYR A 177 6.53 -23.12 5.14
CA TYR A 177 5.61 -23.61 6.16
C TYR A 177 4.53 -24.49 5.52
N ASN A 178 4.33 -25.70 6.04
CA ASN A 178 3.25 -26.58 5.60
C ASN A 178 2.00 -26.35 6.45
N LEU A 179 0.94 -25.85 5.84
CA LEU A 179 -0.33 -25.54 6.53
C LEU A 179 -1.08 -26.81 6.91
N GLY A 180 -0.97 -27.86 6.10
CA GLY A 180 -1.71 -29.11 6.26
C GLY A 180 -2.35 -29.55 4.96
N LYS A 181 -3.41 -30.36 5.06
CA LYS A 181 -4.12 -30.94 3.91
C LYS A 181 -5.61 -30.72 4.04
N ASP A 182 -6.20 -30.09 3.03
CA ASP A 182 -7.64 -29.93 2.87
C ASP A 182 -7.96 -29.94 1.37
N THR A 183 -8.59 -31.02 0.91
CA THR A 183 -8.93 -31.20 -0.51
C THR A 183 -10.08 -30.31 -0.96
N GLY A 184 -10.76 -29.62 -0.04
CA GLY A 184 -11.82 -28.68 -0.36
C GLY A 184 -11.32 -27.27 -0.64
N VAL A 185 -10.02 -27.00 -0.57
CA VAL A 185 -9.46 -25.68 -0.92
C VAL A 185 -9.46 -25.51 -2.43
N GLU A 186 -10.19 -24.50 -2.91
CA GLU A 186 -10.27 -24.19 -4.34
C GLU A 186 -9.34 -23.04 -4.72
N ARG A 187 -9.27 -21.99 -3.88
CA ARG A 187 -8.44 -20.81 -4.12
C ARG A 187 -7.86 -20.28 -2.83
N ILE A 188 -6.66 -19.73 -2.94
CA ILE A 188 -6.01 -18.98 -1.86
C ILE A 188 -5.45 -17.71 -2.47
N GLU A 189 -5.56 -16.61 -1.73
CA GLU A 189 -4.85 -15.37 -2.01
C GLU A 189 -4.38 -14.75 -0.70
N SER A 190 -3.42 -13.84 -0.73
CA SER A 190 -2.96 -13.17 0.48
C SER A 190 -2.41 -11.79 0.24
N ASP A 191 -2.82 -10.86 1.07
CA ASP A 191 -2.20 -9.54 1.20
C ASP A 191 -1.01 -9.61 2.20
N PRO A 192 -0.33 -8.50 2.51
CA PRO A 192 0.83 -8.52 3.41
C PRO A 192 0.51 -8.86 4.87
N TYR A 193 -0.76 -8.99 5.28
CA TYR A 193 -1.16 -9.15 6.69
C TYR A 193 -2.01 -10.39 6.95
N THR A 194 -2.68 -10.94 5.95
CA THR A 194 -3.51 -12.14 6.09
C THR A 194 -3.55 -12.98 4.82
N MET A 195 -4.25 -14.11 4.92
CA MET A 195 -4.62 -14.94 3.79
C MET A 195 -6.14 -15.10 3.71
N PHE A 196 -6.64 -15.24 2.49
CA PHE A 196 -8.02 -15.57 2.15
C PHE A 196 -8.06 -16.96 1.51
N LEU A 197 -9.06 -17.75 1.87
CA LEU A 197 -9.21 -19.14 1.44
C LEU A 197 -10.65 -19.38 1.03
N TYR A 198 -10.87 -19.74 -0.24
CA TYR A 198 -12.16 -20.10 -0.77
C TYR A 198 -12.24 -21.62 -1.01
N ARG A 199 -13.36 -22.21 -0.59
CA ARG A 199 -13.56 -23.67 -0.58
C ARG A 199 -14.60 -24.11 -1.60
N GLU A 200 -14.50 -25.37 -2.02
CA GLU A 200 -15.41 -26.00 -2.98
C GLU A 200 -16.88 -25.99 -2.51
N ASP A 201 -17.10 -25.97 -1.19
CA ASP A 201 -18.42 -25.89 -0.55
C ASP A 201 -19.05 -24.49 -0.63
N GLY A 202 -18.33 -23.51 -1.18
CA GLY A 202 -18.80 -22.14 -1.39
C GLY A 202 -18.53 -21.20 -0.23
N THR A 203 -17.77 -21.63 0.79
CA THR A 203 -17.39 -20.77 1.91
C THR A 203 -16.08 -20.02 1.64
N LEU A 204 -16.02 -18.77 2.11
CA LEU A 204 -14.82 -17.93 2.09
C LEU A 204 -14.37 -17.67 3.53
N TRP A 205 -13.06 -17.77 3.76
CA TRP A 205 -12.45 -17.61 5.08
C TRP A 205 -11.24 -16.70 5.00
N TYR A 206 -10.89 -16.04 6.10
CA TYR A 206 -9.59 -15.36 6.25
C TYR A 206 -8.92 -15.73 7.57
N TRP A 207 -7.60 -15.56 7.66
CA TRP A 207 -6.82 -15.84 8.86
C TRP A 207 -6.70 -14.61 9.77
N ASP A 208 -7.50 -14.57 10.83
CA ASP A 208 -7.44 -13.47 11.80
C ASP A 208 -6.33 -13.71 12.82
N SER A 209 -5.38 -12.78 12.92
CA SER A 209 -4.18 -12.90 13.75
C SER A 209 -3.67 -11.54 14.24
N GLY A 210 -2.57 -11.55 15.00
CA GLY A 210 -1.87 -10.32 15.41
C GLY A 210 -1.45 -9.43 14.24
N ALA A 211 -1.14 -9.99 13.06
CA ALA A 211 -0.77 -9.22 11.87
C ALA A 211 -1.96 -8.38 11.35
N VAL A 212 -3.18 -8.92 11.41
CA VAL A 212 -4.41 -8.15 11.14
C VAL A 212 -4.63 -7.13 12.24
N GLN A 213 -4.62 -7.56 13.50
CA GLN A 213 -4.96 -6.72 14.64
C GLN A 213 -4.07 -5.48 14.77
N TYR A 214 -2.77 -5.65 14.47
CA TYR A 214 -1.71 -4.66 14.61
C TYR A 214 -1.16 -4.19 13.27
N HIS A 215 -1.96 -4.26 12.21
CA HIS A 215 -1.65 -3.81 10.85
C HIS A 215 -0.85 -2.48 10.81
N ASP A 216 -1.26 -1.48 11.59
CA ASP A 216 -0.64 -0.14 11.59
C ASP A 216 0.73 -0.08 12.32
N ASP A 217 1.06 -1.05 13.18
CA ASP A 217 2.37 -1.13 13.86
C ASP A 217 2.70 -2.57 14.29
N LYS A 218 3.42 -3.30 13.44
CA LYS A 218 3.85 -4.69 13.68
C LYS A 218 4.66 -4.89 14.97
N ASN A 219 5.25 -3.85 15.56
CA ASN A 219 5.93 -3.99 16.85
C ASN A 219 4.98 -4.48 17.95
N ALA A 220 3.69 -4.18 17.85
CA ALA A 220 2.68 -4.65 18.80
C ALA A 220 2.48 -6.18 18.79
N MET A 221 2.93 -6.89 17.73
CA MET A 221 2.98 -8.36 17.74
C MET A 221 3.98 -8.91 18.76
N SER A 222 4.97 -8.13 19.17
CA SER A 222 5.94 -8.53 20.20
C SER A 222 5.32 -8.48 21.58
N ASN A 223 4.81 -9.61 22.07
CA ASN A 223 4.12 -9.72 23.33
C ASN A 223 5.10 -9.65 24.54
N PRO A 224 4.90 -8.70 25.48
CA PRO A 224 5.71 -8.56 26.70
C PRO A 224 5.75 -9.78 27.62
N GLU A 225 4.69 -10.58 27.65
CA GLU A 225 4.55 -11.71 28.57
C GLU A 225 5.42 -12.89 28.17
N ILE A 226 5.53 -13.14 26.85
CA ILE A 226 6.36 -14.21 26.29
C ILE A 226 7.73 -13.76 25.81
N TYR A 227 8.01 -12.45 25.85
CA TYR A 227 9.26 -11.83 25.40
C TYR A 227 9.60 -12.17 23.94
N GLY A 228 8.59 -12.15 23.07
CA GLY A 228 8.68 -12.53 21.66
C GLY A 228 7.38 -12.26 20.92
N GLU A 229 7.37 -12.56 19.63
CA GLU A 229 6.20 -12.44 18.77
C GLU A 229 5.12 -13.46 19.16
N ASP A 230 3.86 -13.02 19.16
CA ASP A 230 2.69 -13.87 19.35
C ASP A 230 2.01 -14.18 18.01
N TYR A 231 2.08 -15.46 17.64
CA TYR A 231 1.58 -15.97 16.36
C TYR A 231 0.21 -16.63 16.45
N GLN A 232 -0.54 -16.38 17.51
CA GLN A 232 -1.92 -16.84 17.59
C GLN A 232 -2.78 -16.29 16.45
N GLY A 233 -3.72 -17.13 16.02
CA GLY A 233 -4.73 -16.76 15.04
C GLY A 233 -5.76 -17.86 14.84
N GLY A 234 -6.76 -17.59 14.00
CA GLY A 234 -7.77 -18.56 13.62
C GLY A 234 -8.55 -18.12 12.40
N PHE A 235 -9.19 -19.09 11.75
CA PHE A 235 -10.04 -18.81 10.59
C PHE A 235 -11.36 -18.16 11.00
N VAL A 236 -11.77 -17.15 10.24
CA VAL A 236 -13.07 -16.48 10.36
C VAL A 236 -13.81 -16.61 9.03
N GLU A 237 -15.04 -17.12 9.08
CA GLU A 237 -15.90 -17.23 7.90
C GLU A 237 -16.43 -15.86 7.49
N VAL A 238 -16.41 -15.58 6.19
CA VAL A 238 -16.95 -14.36 5.60
C VAL A 238 -18.42 -14.55 5.27
N ASP A 239 -19.29 -13.69 5.80
CA ASP A 239 -20.73 -13.69 5.51
C ASP A 239 -21.04 -13.12 4.12
N MET A 240 -20.79 -13.92 3.09
CA MET A 240 -21.04 -13.56 1.69
C MET A 240 -22.51 -13.21 1.41
N LYS A 241 -23.47 -13.81 2.14
CA LYS A 241 -24.90 -13.49 1.95
C LYS A 241 -25.18 -12.05 2.33
N ARG A 242 -24.65 -11.61 3.47
CA ARG A 242 -24.79 -10.22 3.92
C ARG A 242 -24.15 -9.24 2.95
N ILE A 243 -22.93 -9.52 2.49
CA ILE A 243 -22.17 -8.65 1.58
C ILE A 243 -22.92 -8.48 0.26
N LEU A 244 -23.43 -9.58 -0.30
CA LEU A 244 -24.12 -9.59 -1.59
C LEU A 244 -25.61 -9.19 -1.49
N GLY A 245 -26.11 -8.83 -0.30
CA GLY A 245 -27.51 -8.42 -0.10
C GLY A 245 -28.52 -9.56 -0.34
N ILE A 246 -28.14 -10.81 -0.06
CA ILE A 246 -28.99 -11.99 -0.25
C ILE A 246 -29.81 -12.24 1.03
N ASP A 247 -31.01 -11.67 1.09
CA ASP A 247 -31.92 -11.80 2.24
C ASP A 247 -32.57 -13.19 2.37
N ASN A 248 -32.67 -13.93 1.27
CA ASN A 248 -33.37 -15.22 1.24
C ASN A 248 -32.40 -16.38 1.46
N GLN A 249 -32.59 -17.13 2.55
CA GLN A 249 -31.75 -18.27 2.91
C GLN A 249 -31.72 -19.38 1.85
N ASP A 250 -32.77 -19.50 1.03
CA ASP A 250 -32.91 -20.51 -0.03
C ASP A 250 -32.20 -20.13 -1.34
N VAL A 251 -31.67 -18.91 -1.46
CA VAL A 251 -30.92 -18.47 -2.65
C VAL A 251 -29.48 -18.96 -2.54
N HIS A 252 -29.02 -19.59 -3.63
CA HIS A 252 -27.63 -20.03 -3.75
C HIS A 252 -26.70 -18.82 -3.78
N ILE A 253 -25.65 -18.84 -2.95
CA ILE A 253 -24.61 -17.83 -2.98
C ILE A 253 -23.81 -18.03 -4.28
N PRO A 254 -23.61 -16.99 -5.11
CA PRO A 254 -22.72 -17.06 -6.25
C PRO A 254 -21.33 -17.53 -5.83
N ARG A 255 -20.70 -18.37 -6.65
CA ARG A 255 -19.35 -18.88 -6.37
C ARG A 255 -18.33 -17.82 -6.67
N ILE A 256 -17.26 -17.74 -5.89
CA ILE A 256 -16.08 -16.93 -6.24
C ILE A 256 -15.38 -17.62 -7.40
N LYS A 257 -15.26 -16.95 -8.55
CA LYS A 257 -14.53 -17.46 -9.71
C LYS A 257 -13.10 -16.94 -9.77
N ASP A 258 -12.83 -15.79 -9.16
CA ASP A 258 -11.53 -15.13 -9.23
C ASP A 258 -11.29 -14.21 -8.01
N MET A 259 -10.03 -14.01 -7.65
CA MET A 259 -9.59 -13.13 -6.57
C MET A 259 -8.34 -12.38 -7.04
N CYS A 260 -8.24 -11.08 -6.79
CA CYS A 260 -7.02 -10.33 -7.08
C CYS A 260 -6.62 -9.46 -5.88
N VAL A 261 -5.32 -9.37 -5.64
CA VAL A 261 -4.77 -8.85 -4.39
C VAL A 261 -4.11 -7.50 -4.60
N GLY A 262 -4.32 -6.59 -3.67
CA GLY A 262 -3.60 -5.33 -3.52
C GLY A 262 -2.86 -5.26 -2.19
N SER A 263 -2.15 -4.16 -1.93
CA SER A 263 -1.32 -4.00 -0.74
C SER A 263 -2.08 -4.09 0.59
N ASN A 264 -3.38 -3.80 0.61
CA ASN A 264 -4.20 -3.76 1.83
C ASN A 264 -5.61 -4.32 1.63
N ASN A 265 -5.83 -5.10 0.58
CA ASN A 265 -7.19 -5.45 0.14
C ASN A 265 -7.16 -6.56 -0.92
N VAL A 266 -8.29 -7.25 -1.02
CA VAL A 266 -8.51 -8.28 -2.03
C VAL A 266 -9.86 -8.01 -2.69
N LEU A 267 -9.88 -8.01 -4.02
CA LEU A 267 -11.09 -7.98 -4.83
C LEU A 267 -11.54 -9.41 -5.10
N PHE A 268 -12.83 -9.66 -4.92
CA PHE A 268 -13.47 -10.95 -5.12
C PHE A 268 -14.49 -10.85 -6.24
N LEU A 269 -14.36 -11.70 -7.25
CA LEU A 269 -15.27 -11.74 -8.38
C LEU A 269 -16.10 -13.03 -8.36
N THR A 270 -17.41 -12.87 -8.34
CA THR A 270 -18.35 -14.00 -8.38
C THR A 270 -18.62 -14.47 -9.82
N ASN A 271 -19.10 -15.69 -9.95
CA ASN A 271 -19.41 -16.31 -11.24
C ASN A 271 -20.60 -15.68 -11.98
N ASP A 272 -21.44 -14.91 -11.29
CA ASP A 272 -22.50 -14.08 -11.88
C ASP A 272 -22.08 -12.63 -12.13
N GLY A 273 -20.80 -12.30 -11.91
CA GLY A 273 -20.21 -11.02 -12.28
C GLY A 273 -20.41 -9.89 -11.26
N GLN A 274 -20.73 -10.22 -10.01
CA GLN A 274 -20.71 -9.27 -8.89
C GLN A 274 -19.29 -9.17 -8.32
N VAL A 275 -18.95 -8.00 -7.77
CA VAL A 275 -17.64 -7.75 -7.16
C VAL A 275 -17.80 -7.21 -5.75
N PHE A 276 -16.97 -7.70 -4.83
CA PHE A 276 -16.82 -7.14 -3.49
C PHE A 276 -15.35 -7.10 -3.10
N VAL A 277 -15.01 -6.34 -2.07
CA VAL A 277 -13.63 -6.07 -1.67
C VAL A 277 -13.48 -6.14 -0.15
N SER A 278 -12.31 -6.55 0.34
CA SER A 278 -11.92 -6.48 1.75
C SER A 278 -11.31 -5.12 2.12
N GLU A 279 -11.48 -4.71 3.37
CA GLU A 279 -10.90 -3.48 3.90
C GLU A 279 -10.50 -3.65 5.37
N TYR A 280 -9.32 -3.14 5.73
CA TYR A 280 -8.88 -3.04 7.13
C TYR A 280 -9.55 -1.85 7.82
N VAL A 281 -10.53 -2.13 8.68
CA VAL A 281 -11.26 -1.11 9.43
C VAL A 281 -10.84 -1.07 10.89
N THR A 282 -10.82 0.12 11.48
CA THR A 282 -10.55 0.29 12.91
C THR A 282 -11.75 -0.22 13.73
N SER A 283 -11.50 -1.22 14.58
CA SER A 283 -12.47 -1.76 15.53
C SER A 283 -12.48 -1.00 16.86
N GLU A 284 -11.30 -0.65 17.37
CA GLU A 284 -11.11 0.12 18.60
C GLU A 284 -9.77 0.86 18.58
N SER A 285 -9.54 1.78 19.52
CA SER A 285 -8.23 2.36 19.77
C SER A 285 -7.81 2.07 21.21
N LYS A 286 -6.59 1.57 21.42
CA LYS A 286 -6.07 1.32 22.78
C LYS A 286 -4.56 1.50 22.88
N ASP A 287 -4.11 1.70 24.11
CA ASP A 287 -2.69 1.63 24.42
C ASP A 287 -2.23 0.17 24.39
N VAL A 288 -1.17 -0.12 23.63
CA VAL A 288 -0.60 -1.47 23.52
C VAL A 288 0.84 -1.45 24.01
N GLU A 289 1.14 -2.31 24.98
CA GLU A 289 2.52 -2.56 25.40
C GLU A 289 3.15 -3.64 24.54
N TYR A 290 4.41 -3.45 24.17
CA TYR A 290 5.15 -4.40 23.34
C TYR A 290 6.58 -4.60 23.84
N TYR A 291 7.11 -5.79 23.59
CA TYR A 291 8.48 -6.17 23.86
C TYR A 291 9.42 -5.63 22.78
N VAL A 292 10.51 -4.97 23.18
CA VAL A 292 11.51 -4.44 22.25
C VAL A 292 12.50 -5.54 21.88
N LEU A 293 12.20 -6.24 20.77
CA LEU A 293 13.08 -7.26 20.19
C LEU A 293 14.48 -6.69 19.90
N GLY A 294 15.52 -7.48 20.22
CA GLY A 294 16.92 -7.10 20.00
C GLY A 294 17.53 -6.16 21.05
N ASN A 295 16.79 -5.70 22.06
CA ASN A 295 17.38 -4.89 23.14
C ASN A 295 18.25 -5.74 24.07
N THR A 296 19.57 -5.69 23.84
CA THR A 296 20.57 -6.41 24.63
C THR A 296 21.03 -5.64 25.88
N ASN A 297 20.59 -4.39 26.08
CA ASN A 297 21.03 -3.57 27.21
C ASN A 297 20.22 -3.91 28.48
N PRO A 298 20.83 -4.50 29.51
CA PRO A 298 20.11 -4.89 30.73
C PRO A 298 19.57 -3.70 31.54
N ASN A 299 20.02 -2.47 31.25
CA ASN A 299 19.64 -1.25 31.98
C ASN A 299 18.51 -0.46 31.29
N ARG A 300 18.04 -0.87 30.12
CA ARG A 300 16.90 -0.23 29.43
C ARG A 300 15.64 -1.05 29.63
N SER A 301 14.49 -0.37 29.69
CA SER A 301 13.19 -1.06 29.66
C SER A 301 13.14 -1.97 28.44
N LYS A 302 12.70 -3.21 28.66
CA LYS A 302 12.48 -4.19 27.61
C LYS A 302 11.10 -4.08 26.99
N THR A 303 10.23 -3.25 27.56
CA THR A 303 8.89 -2.96 27.08
C THR A 303 8.76 -1.50 26.72
N LYS A 304 7.98 -1.23 25.69
CA LYS A 304 7.53 0.09 25.26
C LYS A 304 6.01 0.08 25.09
N ARG A 305 5.43 1.25 24.88
CA ARG A 305 4.00 1.44 24.69
C ARG A 305 3.75 2.23 23.41
N ILE A 306 2.76 1.79 22.65
CA ILE A 306 2.16 2.54 21.55
C ILE A 306 0.85 3.10 22.11
N GLU A 307 0.73 4.42 22.13
CA GLU A 307 -0.46 5.10 22.63
C GLU A 307 -1.51 5.20 21.51
N ASN A 308 -2.78 4.91 21.84
CA ASN A 308 -3.90 4.98 20.91
C ASN A 308 -3.69 4.22 19.58
N LEU A 309 -3.09 3.03 19.62
CA LEU A 309 -2.96 2.17 18.44
C LEU A 309 -4.36 1.81 17.93
N GLN A 310 -4.58 1.98 16.63
CA GLN A 310 -5.82 1.62 15.95
C GLN A 310 -5.82 0.11 15.72
N ILE A 311 -6.69 -0.59 16.43
CA ILE A 311 -6.81 -2.04 16.35
C ILE A 311 -7.69 -2.38 15.16
N LYS A 312 -7.13 -3.06 14.17
CA LYS A 312 -7.85 -3.37 12.92
C LYS A 312 -8.62 -4.69 13.00
N THR A 313 -9.63 -4.77 12.16
CA THR A 313 -10.31 -5.98 11.73
C THR A 313 -10.60 -5.86 10.24
N ILE A 314 -11.12 -6.92 9.62
CA ILE A 314 -11.43 -6.92 8.19
C ILE A 314 -12.95 -6.80 8.03
N ASP A 315 -13.38 -5.81 7.26
CA ASP A 315 -14.75 -5.68 6.78
C ASP A 315 -14.78 -5.88 5.26
N PHE A 316 -16.00 -6.02 4.72
CA PHE A 316 -16.20 -6.27 3.30
C PHE A 316 -17.38 -5.46 2.79
N TYR A 317 -17.25 -4.93 1.58
CA TYR A 317 -18.34 -4.23 0.91
C TYR A 317 -18.42 -4.59 -0.56
N LYS A 318 -19.66 -4.61 -1.07
CA LYS A 318 -19.95 -4.86 -2.48
C LYS A 318 -19.71 -3.58 -3.29
N LEU A 319 -19.13 -3.72 -4.48
CA LEU A 319 -19.05 -2.65 -5.47
C LEU A 319 -20.33 -2.61 -6.31
N ASP A 320 -20.73 -1.43 -6.75
CA ASP A 320 -21.84 -1.24 -7.71
C ASP A 320 -21.41 -1.61 -9.16
N TRP A 321 -20.67 -2.72 -9.29
CA TRP A 321 -20.20 -3.30 -10.54
C TRP A 321 -20.96 -4.60 -10.80
N GLU A 322 -21.44 -4.77 -12.02
CA GLU A 322 -22.33 -5.87 -12.40
C GLU A 322 -21.92 -6.44 -13.76
N ASN A 323 -22.11 -7.74 -13.96
CA ASN A 323 -21.72 -8.48 -15.18
C ASN A 323 -20.20 -8.43 -15.45
N ILE A 324 -19.38 -8.36 -14.40
CA ILE A 324 -17.93 -8.36 -14.52
C ILE A 324 -17.42 -9.71 -15.02
N ALA A 325 -16.65 -9.66 -16.11
CA ALA A 325 -16.05 -10.83 -16.73
C ALA A 325 -14.70 -11.17 -16.10
N SER A 326 -13.86 -10.17 -15.84
CA SER A 326 -12.52 -10.32 -15.27
C SER A 326 -12.14 -9.14 -14.38
N ILE A 327 -11.28 -9.40 -13.39
CA ILE A 327 -10.66 -8.40 -12.50
C ILE A 327 -9.14 -8.48 -12.62
N ASN A 328 -8.46 -7.38 -12.29
CA ASN A 328 -6.99 -7.30 -12.26
C ASN A 328 -6.54 -6.22 -11.26
N THR A 329 -5.28 -6.24 -10.90
CA THR A 329 -4.63 -5.38 -9.91
C THR A 329 -3.27 -4.94 -10.42
N ASN A 330 -2.78 -3.77 -9.99
CA ASN A 330 -1.38 -3.40 -10.18
C ASN A 330 -0.45 -4.03 -9.12
N GLY A 331 -1.00 -4.83 -8.20
CA GLY A 331 -0.27 -5.39 -7.05
C GLY A 331 -0.18 -4.42 -5.86
N GLU A 332 -0.76 -3.23 -5.98
CA GLU A 332 -0.77 -2.20 -4.94
C GLU A 332 -2.20 -1.78 -4.61
N TYR A 333 -2.59 -0.54 -4.94
CA TYR A 333 -3.88 0.02 -4.54
C TYR A 333 -4.88 0.18 -5.70
N CYS A 334 -4.48 -0.17 -6.93
CA CYS A 334 -5.29 0.05 -8.12
C CYS A 334 -5.80 -1.27 -8.69
N PHE A 335 -7.12 -1.34 -8.84
CA PHE A 335 -7.83 -2.44 -9.47
C PHE A 335 -8.48 -2.00 -10.76
N SER A 336 -8.60 -2.96 -11.68
CA SER A 336 -9.35 -2.80 -12.92
C SER A 336 -10.28 -3.98 -13.13
N ALA A 337 -11.37 -3.74 -13.85
CA ALA A 337 -12.29 -4.79 -14.25
C ALA A 337 -12.86 -4.52 -15.64
N VAL A 338 -13.28 -5.59 -16.31
CA VAL A 338 -13.94 -5.52 -17.62
C VAL A 338 -15.22 -6.33 -17.54
N ASP A 339 -16.33 -5.76 -18.02
CA ASP A 339 -17.60 -6.49 -18.11
C ASP A 339 -17.71 -7.35 -19.39
N GLU A 340 -18.79 -8.13 -19.49
CA GLU A 340 -19.05 -8.97 -20.66
C GLU A 340 -19.21 -8.20 -21.99
N LYS A 341 -19.41 -6.88 -21.95
CA LYS A 341 -19.54 -6.01 -23.12
C LYS A 341 -18.24 -5.30 -23.50
N GLY A 342 -17.23 -5.39 -22.64
CA GLY A 342 -15.96 -4.69 -22.79
C GLY A 342 -15.93 -3.30 -22.16
N ASP A 343 -16.91 -2.95 -21.33
CA ASP A 343 -16.88 -1.71 -20.54
C ASP A 343 -15.84 -1.86 -19.42
N TYR A 344 -15.07 -0.79 -19.18
CA TYR A 344 -13.92 -0.80 -18.27
C TYR A 344 -14.25 -0.09 -16.96
N PHE A 345 -13.81 -0.68 -15.85
CA PHE A 345 -13.99 -0.16 -14.49
C PHE A 345 -12.61 -0.05 -13.83
N SER A 346 -12.46 0.93 -12.96
CA SER A 346 -11.25 1.12 -12.17
C SER A 346 -11.62 1.50 -10.74
N LEU A 347 -10.91 0.94 -9.78
CA LEU A 347 -11.00 1.28 -8.37
C LEU A 347 -9.59 1.63 -7.90
N ASP A 348 -9.43 2.82 -7.35
CA ASP A 348 -8.17 3.28 -6.78
C ASP A 348 -8.39 3.48 -5.29
N MET A 349 -7.70 2.67 -4.50
CA MET A 349 -7.83 2.61 -3.04
C MET A 349 -6.56 3.10 -2.36
N ASP A 350 -5.75 3.92 -3.06
CA ASP A 350 -4.53 4.47 -2.49
C ASP A 350 -4.88 5.38 -1.30
N PRO A 351 -4.51 4.99 -0.07
CA PRO A 351 -4.84 5.77 1.12
C PRO A 351 -4.21 7.17 1.06
N GLU A 352 -3.10 7.36 0.35
CA GLU A 352 -2.48 8.68 0.17
C GLU A 352 -3.24 9.56 -0.85
N LYS A 353 -4.00 8.95 -1.77
CA LYS A 353 -4.76 9.66 -2.80
C LYS A 353 -6.03 10.32 -2.26
N ASP A 354 -6.65 9.70 -1.26
CA ASP A 354 -7.84 10.24 -0.58
C ASP A 354 -7.52 10.92 0.76
N ASN A 355 -6.36 10.64 1.40
CA ASN A 355 -5.91 11.37 2.58
C ASN A 355 -5.14 12.64 2.21
N LYS A 356 -5.79 13.51 1.44
CA LYS A 356 -5.28 14.85 1.21
C LYS A 356 -5.66 15.71 2.39
N ASP A 357 -4.75 15.81 3.36
CA ASP A 357 -4.84 16.71 4.52
C ASP A 357 -5.07 18.19 4.17
N PHE A 358 -5.18 18.57 2.90
CA PHE A 358 -5.58 19.90 2.46
C PHE A 358 -7.01 19.98 1.89
N TYR A 359 -7.71 18.87 1.68
CA TYR A 359 -9.10 18.91 1.24
C TYR A 359 -10.00 19.55 2.30
N GLY A 360 -11.00 20.29 1.82
CA GLY A 360 -11.90 21.07 2.66
C GLY A 360 -11.86 22.56 2.35
N ILE A 361 -12.55 23.34 3.17
CA ILE A 361 -12.70 24.79 3.02
C ILE A 361 -11.73 25.50 3.94
N TRP A 362 -11.02 26.48 3.41
CA TRP A 362 -10.04 27.28 4.13
C TRP A 362 -10.40 28.76 4.01
N HIS A 363 -10.34 29.47 5.12
CA HIS A 363 -10.54 30.90 5.19
C HIS A 363 -9.20 31.62 5.15
N ILE A 364 -9.01 32.51 4.17
CA ILE A 364 -7.80 33.32 4.04
C ILE A 364 -7.85 34.42 5.10
N ASP A 365 -7.03 34.28 6.15
CA ASP A 365 -7.03 35.18 7.31
C ASP A 365 -6.21 36.44 7.03
N LYS A 366 -5.02 36.27 6.45
CA LYS A 366 -4.08 37.38 6.25
C LYS A 366 -3.02 37.10 5.20
N VAL A 367 -2.33 38.17 4.82
CA VAL A 367 -1.10 38.11 4.05
C VAL A 367 0.07 37.88 5.01
N ALA A 368 0.72 36.72 4.89
CA ALA A 368 1.91 36.38 5.68
C ALA A 368 3.17 37.08 5.15
N LEU A 369 3.26 37.28 3.83
CA LEU A 369 4.35 38.05 3.21
C LEU A 369 3.98 38.57 1.81
N CYS A 370 4.44 39.79 1.51
CA CYS A 370 4.59 40.30 0.15
C CYS A 370 6.07 40.40 -0.21
N SER A 371 6.53 39.73 -1.27
CA SER A 371 7.87 39.97 -1.82
C SER A 371 7.89 41.24 -2.67
N GLU A 372 8.89 42.11 -2.44
CA GLU A 372 9.17 43.27 -3.31
C GLU A 372 9.90 42.87 -4.60
N GLN A 373 10.41 41.64 -4.71
CA GLN A 373 11.23 41.17 -5.83
C GLN A 373 10.43 40.48 -6.94
N TYR A 374 9.13 40.22 -6.73
CA TYR A 374 8.29 39.48 -7.67
C TYR A 374 6.87 40.08 -7.65
N THR A 375 6.58 40.99 -8.58
CA THR A 375 5.33 41.77 -8.68
C THR A 375 4.27 41.08 -9.55
N GLY A 376 4.66 40.00 -10.21
CA GLY A 376 3.79 39.15 -11.00
C GLY A 376 3.59 39.59 -12.45
N SER A 377 4.27 40.62 -12.96
CA SER A 377 4.05 41.16 -14.32
C SER A 377 4.40 40.17 -15.45
N ILE A 378 3.81 40.41 -16.63
CA ILE A 378 3.91 39.57 -17.85
C ILE A 378 5.36 39.51 -18.38
N GLU A 379 6.18 40.48 -17.98
CA GLU A 379 7.63 40.51 -18.16
C GLU A 379 8.26 40.70 -16.78
N ASP A 380 8.97 39.68 -16.26
CA ASP A 380 9.72 39.76 -15.00
C ASP A 380 10.60 41.04 -14.99
N GLY A 381 10.19 42.07 -14.24
CA GLY A 381 10.97 43.30 -14.07
C GLY A 381 10.24 44.64 -14.20
N ASP A 382 8.92 44.69 -14.41
CA ASP A 382 8.17 45.94 -14.25
C ASP A 382 7.66 46.10 -12.80
N PHE A 383 8.27 47.04 -12.07
CA PHE A 383 8.10 47.23 -10.63
C PHE A 383 6.98 48.21 -10.25
N GLU A 384 6.28 48.80 -11.24
CA GLU A 384 5.23 49.81 -11.01
C GLU A 384 3.80 49.24 -11.14
N GLU A 385 3.61 48.04 -11.70
CA GLU A 385 2.30 47.40 -11.89
C GLU A 385 2.22 46.05 -11.16
N ASN A 386 1.70 46.04 -9.94
CA ASN A 386 1.31 44.79 -9.27
C ASN A 386 0.13 44.17 -10.04
N LEU A 387 0.24 42.92 -10.50
CA LEU A 387 -0.87 42.26 -11.20
C LEU A 387 -2.10 42.03 -10.29
N PHE A 388 -1.91 41.93 -8.98
CA PHE A 388 -2.99 41.80 -8.00
C PHE A 388 -2.56 42.29 -6.60
N ASP A 389 -3.52 42.72 -5.78
CA ASP A 389 -3.31 43.03 -4.36
C ASP A 389 -3.64 41.77 -3.51
N PRO A 390 -2.70 41.21 -2.74
CA PRO A 390 -2.98 40.05 -1.89
C PRO A 390 -4.03 40.36 -0.81
N ALA A 391 -4.26 41.64 -0.48
CA ALA A 391 -5.31 42.07 0.43
C ALA A 391 -6.73 41.79 -0.13
N ASP A 392 -6.89 41.69 -1.45
CA ASP A 392 -8.18 41.38 -2.08
C ASP A 392 -8.67 39.97 -1.71
N PHE A 393 -7.76 39.07 -1.35
CA PHE A 393 -8.08 37.68 -1.00
C PHE A 393 -8.38 37.50 0.49
N ILE A 394 -8.11 38.50 1.34
CA ILE A 394 -8.40 38.40 2.77
C ILE A 394 -9.91 38.27 2.98
N GLY A 395 -10.31 37.29 3.78
CA GLY A 395 -11.71 36.99 4.06
C GLY A 395 -12.38 36.08 3.04
N MET A 396 -11.70 35.75 1.92
CA MET A 396 -12.20 34.77 0.96
C MET A 396 -12.05 33.35 1.48
N GLU A 397 -12.91 32.48 0.98
CA GLU A 397 -12.81 31.04 1.17
C GLU A 397 -12.19 30.39 -0.06
N ILE A 398 -11.33 29.41 0.17
CA ILE A 398 -10.78 28.54 -0.85
C ILE A 398 -11.15 27.10 -0.50
N GLU A 399 -11.64 26.33 -1.46
CA GLU A 399 -12.08 24.95 -1.24
C GLU A 399 -11.34 24.01 -2.19
N TYR A 400 -10.72 22.99 -1.61
CA TYR A 400 -10.05 21.93 -2.35
C TYR A 400 -10.88 20.65 -2.24
N ARG A 401 -11.29 20.11 -3.40
CA ARG A 401 -11.95 18.81 -3.53
C ARG A 401 -11.34 18.03 -4.68
N LYS A 402 -11.60 16.73 -4.70
CA LYS A 402 -11.20 15.81 -5.77
C LYS A 402 -11.72 16.22 -7.15
N ASP A 403 -12.95 16.72 -7.21
CA ASP A 403 -13.69 17.01 -8.44
C ASP A 403 -13.74 18.50 -8.81
N TYR A 404 -13.53 19.40 -7.83
CA TYR A 404 -13.48 20.83 -8.07
C TYR A 404 -12.57 21.60 -7.11
N PHE A 405 -12.21 22.80 -7.54
CA PHE A 405 -11.52 23.81 -6.76
C PHE A 405 -12.40 25.06 -6.73
N ARG A 406 -12.54 25.71 -5.55
CA ARG A 406 -13.29 26.96 -5.41
C ARG A 406 -12.40 28.04 -4.83
N LEU A 407 -12.51 29.25 -5.38
CA LEU A 407 -11.92 30.46 -4.82
C LEU A 407 -13.01 31.53 -4.76
N GLY A 408 -13.35 32.00 -3.56
CA GLY A 408 -14.45 32.94 -3.37
C GLY A 408 -15.77 32.41 -3.94
N ASP A 409 -16.31 33.13 -4.93
CA ASP A 409 -17.55 32.81 -5.64
C ASP A 409 -17.35 32.01 -6.94
N LYS A 410 -16.12 31.65 -7.30
CA LYS A 410 -15.77 30.92 -8.52
C LYS A 410 -15.41 29.48 -8.25
N THR A 411 -15.93 28.57 -9.08
CA THR A 411 -15.66 27.13 -9.04
C THR A 411 -15.06 26.68 -10.36
N TYR A 412 -14.03 25.86 -10.27
CA TYR A 412 -13.25 25.30 -11.38
C TYR A 412 -13.29 23.78 -11.29
N THR A 413 -13.60 23.11 -12.39
CA THR A 413 -13.76 21.65 -12.45
C THR A 413 -12.47 20.98 -12.91
N ASN A 414 -12.29 19.71 -12.55
CA ASN A 414 -11.15 18.87 -12.94
C ASN A 414 -9.77 19.40 -12.48
N PRO A 415 -9.59 19.75 -11.19
CA PRO A 415 -8.27 20.07 -10.67
C PRO A 415 -7.39 18.81 -10.60
N GLU A 416 -6.13 18.94 -11.03
CA GLU A 416 -5.07 17.98 -10.72
C GLU A 416 -4.25 18.51 -9.54
N TYR A 417 -3.94 17.64 -8.57
CA TYR A 417 -3.13 18.01 -7.41
C TYR A 417 -1.90 17.13 -7.34
N ILE A 418 -0.72 17.75 -7.46
CA ILE A 418 0.58 17.09 -7.35
C ILE A 418 1.10 17.31 -5.94
N LEU A 419 1.40 16.22 -5.22
CA LEU A 419 1.87 16.26 -3.84
C LEU A 419 3.36 15.93 -3.80
N THR A 420 4.13 16.73 -3.08
CA THR A 420 5.56 16.48 -2.84
C THR A 420 5.90 16.76 -1.38
N ASN A 421 6.65 15.86 -0.74
CA ASN A 421 7.17 16.09 0.60
C ASN A 421 8.47 16.89 0.55
N VAL A 422 8.54 17.97 1.32
CA VAL A 422 9.72 18.86 1.37
C VAL A 422 10.10 19.15 2.81
N GLU A 423 11.39 19.21 3.13
CA GLU A 423 11.82 19.58 4.47
C GLU A 423 11.53 21.07 4.75
N VAL A 424 11.14 21.40 5.99
CA VAL A 424 10.96 22.80 6.43
C VAL A 424 12.21 23.64 6.14
N LYS A 425 13.42 23.08 6.31
CA LYS A 425 14.67 23.78 5.97
C LYS A 425 14.72 24.16 4.50
N ASP A 426 14.28 23.30 3.59
CA ASP A 426 14.38 23.53 2.15
C ASP A 426 13.36 24.57 1.71
N VAL A 427 12.18 24.59 2.32
CA VAL A 427 11.20 25.66 2.09
C VAL A 427 11.73 27.00 2.63
N ASN A 428 12.38 26.98 3.79
CA ASN A 428 12.93 28.18 4.43
C ASN A 428 14.23 28.70 3.75
N GLU A 429 15.06 27.81 3.20
CA GLU A 429 16.40 28.13 2.67
C GLU A 429 16.45 28.17 1.13
N GLY A 430 15.60 27.42 0.42
CA GLY A 430 15.88 26.97 -0.95
C GLY A 430 14.92 27.38 -2.07
N GLY A 431 13.81 28.12 -1.83
CA GLY A 431 12.77 28.27 -2.87
C GLY A 431 12.13 29.65 -3.05
N LYS A 432 11.06 29.69 -3.88
CA LYS A 432 10.17 30.85 -4.19
C LYS A 432 9.51 31.49 -2.93
N PHE A 433 9.78 30.94 -1.74
CA PHE A 433 9.25 31.30 -0.42
C PHE A 433 10.35 31.67 0.60
N ARG A 434 11.55 32.05 0.13
CA ARG A 434 12.73 32.40 0.97
C ARG A 434 12.45 33.43 2.09
N ASN A 435 11.38 34.19 1.95
CA ASN A 435 10.83 35.04 2.98
C ASN A 435 9.32 34.71 3.05
N PRO A 436 8.66 34.65 4.22
CA PRO A 436 9.15 35.02 5.54
C PRO A 436 10.06 33.94 6.12
N ASN A 437 10.80 34.29 7.17
CA ASN A 437 11.47 33.29 8.00
C ASN A 437 10.39 32.38 8.61
N LEU A 438 10.27 31.15 8.10
CA LEU A 438 9.18 30.25 8.46
C LEU A 438 9.25 29.87 9.93
N TYR A 439 10.46 29.71 10.48
CA TYR A 439 10.65 29.42 11.91
C TYR A 439 10.07 30.52 12.80
N GLU A 440 10.37 31.79 12.49
CA GLU A 440 9.84 32.94 13.22
C GLU A 440 8.32 33.09 13.01
N PHE A 441 7.84 32.84 11.80
CA PHE A 441 6.41 32.85 11.50
C PHE A 441 5.65 31.82 12.35
N PHE A 442 6.09 30.56 12.36
CA PHE A 442 5.47 29.50 13.16
C PHE A 442 5.47 29.83 14.66
N LEU A 443 6.55 30.42 15.18
CA LEU A 443 6.63 30.86 16.57
C LEU A 443 5.67 32.01 16.88
N ASN A 444 5.60 33.03 16.02
CA ASN A 444 4.75 34.20 16.23
C ASN A 444 3.26 33.85 16.13
N GLU A 445 2.91 32.97 15.19
CA GLU A 445 1.55 32.51 14.94
C GLU A 445 1.14 31.33 15.83
N LYS A 446 2.08 30.79 16.62
CA LYS A 446 1.89 29.63 17.51
C LYS A 446 1.36 28.42 16.74
N ILE A 447 1.95 28.15 15.58
CA ILE A 447 1.58 27.03 14.71
C ILE A 447 2.41 25.82 15.12
N GLU A 448 1.74 24.75 15.51
CA GLU A 448 2.35 23.44 15.70
C GLU A 448 2.36 22.70 14.36
N ILE A 449 3.55 22.40 13.84
CA ILE A 449 3.68 21.68 12.57
C ILE A 449 3.41 20.20 12.79
N ALA A 450 2.56 19.60 11.97
CA ALA A 450 2.28 18.17 12.02
C ALA A 450 3.61 17.38 11.87
N GLY A 451 3.84 16.40 12.76
CA GLY A 451 5.05 15.59 12.75
C GLY A 451 6.31 16.22 13.36
N ALA A 452 6.25 17.47 13.85
CA ALA A 452 7.38 18.11 14.53
C ALA A 452 7.65 17.58 15.96
N GLU A 453 6.71 16.82 16.56
CA GLU A 453 6.87 16.22 17.89
C GLU A 453 7.01 14.68 17.86
N LYS A 454 8.26 14.23 17.73
CA LYS A 454 8.84 12.99 18.30
C LYS A 454 10.32 12.91 17.89
N GLY A 455 11.17 13.76 18.49
CA GLY A 455 12.64 13.63 18.41
C GLY A 455 13.35 14.15 17.15
N ASN A 456 12.64 14.70 16.17
CA ASN A 456 13.23 15.36 14.99
C ASN A 456 13.40 16.87 15.21
N TYR A 457 14.40 17.48 14.57
CA TYR A 457 14.53 18.93 14.53
C TYR A 457 13.48 19.51 13.58
N LEU A 458 12.83 20.63 13.93
CA LEU A 458 11.83 21.30 13.09
C LEU A 458 12.30 21.54 11.64
N SER A 459 13.60 21.75 11.44
CA SER A 459 14.22 21.91 10.12
C SER A 459 14.10 20.66 9.24
N GLU A 460 14.09 19.47 9.83
CA GLU A 460 14.04 18.17 9.15
C GLU A 460 12.60 17.61 9.08
N THR A 461 11.62 18.33 9.64
CA THR A 461 10.21 17.97 9.51
C THR A 461 9.78 18.14 8.06
N LEU A 462 9.05 17.15 7.53
CA LEU A 462 8.50 17.21 6.17
C LEU A 462 7.16 17.95 6.17
N LEU A 463 6.99 18.88 5.24
CA LEU A 463 5.72 19.51 4.89
C LEU A 463 5.22 18.91 3.57
N THR A 464 3.91 18.67 3.50
CA THR A 464 3.27 18.36 2.22
C THR A 464 3.11 19.65 1.43
N GLN A 465 3.83 19.72 0.30
CA GLN A 465 3.61 20.73 -0.73
C GLN A 465 2.59 20.21 -1.74
N VAL A 466 1.64 21.07 -2.11
CA VAL A 466 0.60 20.76 -3.09
C VAL A 466 0.67 21.77 -4.22
N GLU A 467 0.84 21.31 -5.45
CA GLU A 467 0.69 22.12 -6.65
C GLU A 467 -0.66 21.81 -7.29
N VAL A 468 -1.46 22.85 -7.52
CA VAL A 468 -2.75 22.75 -8.21
C VAL A 468 -2.59 23.07 -9.69
N LYS A 469 -3.01 22.14 -10.56
CA LYS A 469 -2.97 22.26 -12.03
C LYS A 469 -4.36 22.06 -12.64
N PHE A 470 -4.54 22.62 -13.83
CA PHE A 470 -5.72 22.45 -14.67
C PHE A 470 -5.26 22.28 -16.12
N ASP A 471 -6.01 21.52 -16.90
CA ASP A 471 -5.73 21.30 -18.32
C ASP A 471 -5.98 22.56 -19.16
N ASP A 472 -6.94 23.40 -18.74
CA ASP A 472 -7.34 24.63 -19.41
C ASP A 472 -6.83 25.88 -18.68
N GLU A 473 -6.62 26.97 -19.43
CA GLU A 473 -6.34 28.28 -18.86
C GLU A 473 -7.58 28.80 -18.11
N ILE A 474 -7.41 29.15 -16.83
CA ILE A 474 -8.50 29.59 -15.97
C ILE A 474 -8.25 30.98 -15.35
N HIS A 475 -9.34 31.74 -15.17
CA HIS A 475 -9.31 33.17 -14.78
C HIS A 475 -10.18 33.44 -13.54
N TYR A 476 -9.84 34.47 -12.76
CA TYR A 476 -10.60 34.94 -11.61
C TYR A 476 -10.87 36.46 -11.70
N GLY A 477 -12.12 36.85 -11.97
CA GLY A 477 -12.49 38.26 -12.11
C GLY A 477 -11.84 38.93 -13.32
N ASP A 478 -11.25 40.11 -13.12
CA ASP A 478 -10.45 40.85 -14.13
C ASP A 478 -8.99 40.37 -14.19
N TYR A 479 -8.61 39.44 -13.32
CA TYR A 479 -7.30 38.82 -13.33
C TYR A 479 -7.32 37.65 -14.33
N ASN A 480 -6.36 37.63 -15.26
CA ASN A 480 -6.16 36.48 -16.17
C ASN A 480 -5.72 35.19 -15.43
N PHE A 481 -5.89 35.11 -14.11
CA PHE A 481 -5.21 34.15 -13.23
C PHE A 481 -6.21 33.56 -12.22
N ILE A 482 -6.24 32.24 -11.92
CA ILE A 482 -5.23 31.32 -11.29
C ILE A 482 -5.45 29.87 -11.82
N PRO A 483 -4.46 28.96 -12.11
CA PRO A 483 -3.07 28.86 -11.69
C PRO A 483 -2.08 28.39 -12.78
N VAL A 484 -1.08 29.21 -13.05
CA VAL A 484 0.29 28.70 -13.18
C VAL A 484 0.91 28.81 -11.78
N GLY A 485 0.75 27.77 -10.95
CA GLY A 485 1.54 27.61 -9.72
C GLY A 485 0.97 28.10 -8.39
N THR A 486 -0.32 27.86 -8.07
CA THR A 486 -0.73 27.92 -6.66
C THR A 486 -0.07 26.77 -5.93
N GLN A 487 0.90 27.11 -5.08
CA GLN A 487 1.64 26.16 -4.26
C GLN A 487 1.15 26.30 -2.82
N ILE A 488 0.67 25.21 -2.25
CA ILE A 488 0.16 25.16 -0.89
C ILE A 488 1.17 24.39 -0.05
N TYR A 489 1.43 24.84 1.16
CA TYR A 489 2.13 24.04 2.17
C TYR A 489 1.17 23.74 3.30
N VAL A 490 0.93 22.45 3.54
CA VAL A 490 0.11 21.98 4.66
C VAL A 490 0.95 22.05 5.92
N LEU A 491 0.56 22.92 6.86
CA LEU A 491 1.27 23.07 8.13
C LEU A 491 0.76 22.08 9.17
N ASN A 492 -0.56 21.93 9.26
CA ASN A 492 -1.27 20.93 10.06
C ASN A 492 -2.75 20.84 9.60
N GLU A 493 -3.56 20.05 10.29
CA GLU A 493 -5.01 19.87 10.01
C GLU A 493 -5.83 21.17 10.02
N ASN A 494 -5.34 22.24 10.65
CA ASN A 494 -6.07 23.49 10.81
C ASN A 494 -5.46 24.68 10.06
N ALA A 495 -4.24 24.57 9.50
CA ALA A 495 -3.53 25.71 8.91
C ALA A 495 -2.73 25.36 7.64
N ILE A 496 -2.78 26.27 6.65
CA ILE A 496 -2.01 26.19 5.40
C ILE A 496 -1.36 27.53 5.04
N LEU A 497 -0.25 27.47 4.29
CA LEU A 497 0.30 28.59 3.54
C LEU A 497 -0.05 28.44 2.06
N ILE A 498 -0.46 29.54 1.43
CA ILE A 498 -0.81 29.58 0.01
C ILE A 498 0.13 30.57 -0.67
N GLY A 499 0.98 30.07 -1.55
CA GLY A 499 1.82 30.92 -2.38
C GLY A 499 1.16 31.28 -3.69
N ILE A 500 1.20 32.58 -3.98
CA ILE A 500 0.73 33.17 -5.22
C ILE A 500 1.81 34.14 -5.69
N TRP A 501 2.64 33.72 -6.65
CA TRP A 501 3.60 34.57 -7.36
C TRP A 501 4.35 35.55 -6.43
N GLY A 502 5.19 35.00 -5.54
CA GLY A 502 6.02 35.79 -4.62
C GLY A 502 5.27 36.40 -3.42
N LYS A 503 3.97 36.15 -3.29
CA LYS A 503 3.15 36.54 -2.14
C LYS A 503 2.66 35.28 -1.42
N ILE A 504 2.61 35.35 -0.10
CA ILE A 504 2.25 34.21 0.75
C ILE A 504 1.06 34.62 1.60
N LEU A 505 -0.04 33.91 1.43
CA LEU A 505 -1.25 34.04 2.22
C LEU A 505 -1.27 32.94 3.27
N PHE A 506 -1.94 33.23 4.38
CA PHE A 506 -2.14 32.27 5.46
C PHE A 506 -3.62 32.05 5.66
N ALA A 507 -4.01 30.77 5.74
CA ALA A 507 -5.40 30.37 5.82
C ALA A 507 -5.62 29.29 6.88
N TYR A 508 -6.81 29.34 7.50
CA TYR A 508 -7.25 28.37 8.49
C TYR A 508 -8.41 27.55 7.98
N ARG A 509 -8.49 26.29 8.41
CA ARG A 509 -9.60 25.41 8.03
C ARG A 509 -10.91 25.90 8.66
N ILE A 510 -11.97 25.94 7.86
CA ILE A 510 -13.34 26.10 8.35
C ILE A 510 -13.86 24.72 8.75
N LYS A 511 -14.31 24.59 10.00
CA LYS A 511 -14.87 23.36 10.55
C LYS A 511 -16.35 23.21 10.26
#